data_AF-A0A4U6BNV5-F1
#
_entry.id   AF-A0A4U6BNV5-F1
#
_cell.length_a   1.000
_cell.length_b   1.000
_cell.length_c   1.000
_cell.angle_alpha   90.00
_cell.angle_beta   90.00
_cell.angle_gamma   90.00
#
_symmetry.space_group_name_H-M   'P 1'
#
loop_
_entity.id
_entity.type
_entity.pdbx_description
1 polymer ?
#
loop_
_entity_poly.entity_id
_entity_poly.type
_entity_poly.pdbx_seq_one_letter_code
_entity_poly.pdbx_strand_id
1 'polypeptide(L)'
;MPAPKLILQTTYAELLDRCANAAFSEAFAEEGTFIAKTVKERRYWYFQTGSTEGRTQRYVGPETPELLERIDRHKELRDDIRERRALVSTLVRSFGLPRPVPDIGNIIAALATAGVFRLRGVIVGTVAFQTYQAMLGVRLPTAPVQTGDVDIAQFKTVSVAVEDSTPPVLDVLKEVDKTFRPVPHLVDGRRVTSYTANGGMRVDFLTPNEGGETGEPQSLPALQTDAQPLRFLDYLIYEPEPAVIMHGAGIYVQVPAPARFAVHKLILSRRRREGEGRRGKDIKQAEALLRALADMRPHELKQAWDEARKRGPKWRQLLDEGLSDVPGYTRDLTLKIVRSLRSELPGIDLTFNNPPPRYDFQRDVVEFKGQALGQPVVCAISREALDDHFGTNGLDKRGRTEAFLKNRTKIEAMARNKYLKSPIEEPDAVLIKTSDI
;
A
#
# COMPACT_ATOMS: atom_id res chain seq x y z
N MET A 1 22.10 9.56 -15.09
CA MET A 1 21.95 8.19 -15.63
C MET A 1 20.80 7.47 -14.93
N PRO A 2 19.71 7.11 -15.62
CA PRO A 2 18.53 6.42 -15.06
C PRO A 2 18.64 4.88 -14.98
N ALA A 3 19.77 4.30 -15.41
CA ALA A 3 19.97 2.85 -15.56
C ALA A 3 19.64 1.96 -14.34
N PRO A 4 19.91 2.34 -13.07
CA PRO A 4 19.66 1.44 -11.93
C PRO A 4 18.19 1.09 -11.70
N LYS A 5 17.26 2.00 -12.03
CA LYS A 5 15.82 1.82 -11.77
C LYS A 5 15.18 0.88 -12.79
N LEU A 6 15.51 1.05 -14.08
CA LEU A 6 14.98 0.20 -15.14
C LEU A 6 15.45 -1.25 -14.97
N ILE A 7 16.74 -1.46 -14.66
CA ILE A 7 17.30 -2.80 -14.43
C ILE A 7 16.62 -3.48 -13.23
N LEU A 8 16.38 -2.75 -12.14
CA LEU A 8 15.61 -3.27 -11.00
C LEU A 8 14.22 -3.75 -11.43
N GLN A 9 13.49 -2.92 -12.17
CA GLN A 9 12.13 -3.23 -12.61
C GLN A 9 12.08 -4.41 -13.57
N THR A 10 12.99 -4.49 -14.55
CA THR A 10 13.03 -5.63 -15.50
C THR A 10 13.43 -6.92 -14.79
N THR A 11 14.43 -6.88 -13.89
CA THR A 11 14.86 -8.06 -13.12
C THR A 11 13.74 -8.55 -12.19
N TYR A 12 13.00 -7.63 -11.56
CA TYR A 12 11.87 -7.98 -10.72
C TYR A 12 10.69 -8.54 -11.53
N ALA A 13 10.37 -7.94 -12.68
CA ALA A 13 9.32 -8.43 -13.57
C ALA A 13 9.61 -9.87 -14.05
N GLU A 14 10.87 -10.14 -14.42
CA GLU A 14 11.31 -11.49 -14.78
C GLU A 14 11.17 -12.47 -13.61
N LEU A 15 11.62 -12.09 -12.40
CA LEU A 15 11.43 -12.93 -11.22
C LEU A 15 9.95 -13.19 -10.93
N LEU A 16 9.10 -12.16 -11.04
CA LEU A 16 7.67 -12.27 -10.79
C LEU A 16 7.00 -13.26 -11.74
N ASP A 17 7.28 -13.17 -13.05
CA ASP A 17 6.74 -14.08 -14.05
C ASP A 17 7.22 -15.53 -13.79
N ARG A 18 8.51 -15.73 -13.55
CA ARG A 18 9.07 -17.05 -13.25
C ARG A 18 8.51 -17.65 -11.95
N CYS A 19 8.36 -16.85 -10.89
CA CYS A 19 7.73 -17.29 -9.64
C CYS A 19 6.24 -17.63 -9.83
N ALA A 20 5.53 -16.86 -10.66
CA ALA A 20 4.13 -17.13 -10.95
C ALA A 20 3.96 -18.46 -11.71
N ASN A 21 4.82 -18.72 -12.70
CA ASN A 21 4.85 -19.96 -13.45
C ASN A 21 5.22 -21.15 -12.56
N ALA A 22 6.27 -21.02 -11.74
CA ALA A 22 6.67 -22.09 -10.81
C ALA A 22 5.56 -22.42 -9.79
N ALA A 23 4.90 -21.40 -9.22
CA ALA A 23 3.78 -21.60 -8.29
C ALA A 23 2.57 -22.28 -8.97
N PHE A 24 2.36 -22.01 -10.26
CA PHE A 24 1.31 -22.65 -11.05
C PHE A 24 1.64 -24.13 -11.30
N SER A 25 2.87 -24.43 -11.74
CA SER A 25 3.35 -25.80 -11.98
C SER A 25 3.41 -26.64 -10.71
N GLU A 26 3.81 -26.07 -9.56
CA GLU A 26 3.79 -26.77 -8.27
C GLU A 26 2.36 -27.09 -7.81
N ALA A 27 1.40 -26.20 -8.09
CA ALA A 27 0.01 -26.39 -7.72
C ALA A 27 -0.73 -27.43 -8.59
N PHE A 28 -0.31 -27.65 -9.82
CA PHE A 28 -1.02 -28.52 -10.77
C PHE A 28 -0.03 -29.48 -11.43
N ALA A 29 -0.19 -30.77 -11.19
CA ALA A 29 0.65 -31.79 -11.82
C ALA A 29 0.56 -31.73 -13.36
N GLU A 30 1.51 -32.35 -14.06
CA GLU A 30 1.41 -32.50 -15.52
C GLU A 30 0.24 -33.42 -15.92
N GLU A 31 -0.05 -34.39 -15.06
CA GLU A 31 -1.09 -35.41 -15.25
C GLU A 31 -2.45 -34.90 -14.77
N GLY A 32 -3.17 -34.18 -15.64
CA GLY A 32 -4.54 -33.75 -15.40
C GLY A 32 -5.07 -32.83 -16.49
N THR A 33 -6.31 -32.35 -16.32
CA THR A 33 -7.00 -31.51 -17.32
C THR A 33 -7.59 -30.26 -16.68
N PHE A 34 -7.38 -29.13 -17.33
CA PHE A 34 -8.04 -27.86 -16.99
C PHE A 34 -9.47 -27.85 -17.56
N ILE A 35 -10.45 -27.60 -16.70
CA ILE A 35 -11.87 -27.51 -17.05
C ILE A 35 -12.44 -26.16 -16.62
N ALA A 36 -13.29 -25.58 -17.45
CA ALA A 36 -14.00 -24.34 -17.14
C ALA A 36 -15.41 -24.65 -16.61
N LYS A 37 -15.83 -23.94 -15.56
CA LYS A 37 -17.21 -23.92 -15.03
C LYS A 37 -17.73 -22.48 -15.04
N THR A 38 -18.99 -22.30 -15.43
CA THR A 38 -19.67 -20.99 -15.34
C THR A 38 -20.51 -20.94 -14.06
N VAL A 39 -20.25 -19.95 -13.20
CA VAL A 39 -21.00 -19.72 -11.96
C VAL A 39 -21.43 -18.25 -11.93
N LYS A 40 -22.74 -17.99 -11.88
CA LYS A 40 -23.32 -16.63 -11.85
C LYS A 40 -22.69 -15.71 -12.92
N GLU A 41 -22.76 -16.13 -14.19
CA GLU A 41 -22.26 -15.42 -15.38
C GLU A 41 -20.73 -15.23 -15.48
N ARG A 42 -19.96 -15.70 -14.49
CA ARG A 42 -18.49 -15.66 -14.51
C ARG A 42 -17.92 -17.05 -14.75
N ARG A 43 -16.86 -17.13 -15.55
CA ARG A 43 -16.14 -18.38 -15.83
C ARG A 43 -14.98 -18.56 -14.86
N TYR A 44 -14.85 -19.78 -14.34
CA TYR A 44 -13.80 -20.19 -13.41
C TYR A 44 -13.16 -21.48 -13.90
N TRP A 45 -11.86 -21.61 -13.70
CA TRP A 45 -11.07 -22.76 -14.09
C TRP A 45 -10.74 -23.63 -12.88
N TYR A 46 -10.80 -24.94 -13.11
CA TYR A 46 -10.46 -25.98 -12.15
C TYR A 46 -9.51 -26.98 -12.81
N PHE A 47 -8.58 -27.52 -12.06
CA PHE A 47 -7.69 -28.58 -12.49
C PHE A 47 -8.23 -29.91 -11.96
N GLN A 48 -8.51 -30.84 -12.87
CA GLN A 48 -9.10 -32.13 -12.54
C GLN A 48 -8.08 -33.25 -12.75
N THR A 49 -7.87 -34.04 -11.71
CA THR A 49 -7.04 -35.26 -11.73
C THR A 49 -7.91 -36.49 -11.51
N GLY A 50 -7.58 -37.58 -12.21
CA GLY A 50 -8.17 -38.89 -11.94
C GLY A 50 -7.44 -39.56 -10.79
N SER A 51 -8.16 -40.02 -9.77
CA SER A 51 -7.60 -40.84 -8.69
C SER A 51 -8.37 -42.16 -8.55
N THR A 52 -7.78 -43.13 -7.85
CA THR A 52 -8.41 -44.41 -7.50
C THR A 52 -9.67 -44.27 -6.64
N GLU A 53 -9.85 -43.16 -5.92
CA GLU A 53 -11.00 -42.88 -5.04
C GLU A 53 -12.05 -41.94 -5.67
N GLY A 54 -11.83 -41.47 -6.90
CA GLY A 54 -12.72 -40.56 -7.62
C GLY A 54 -12.00 -39.41 -8.32
N ARG A 55 -12.78 -38.44 -8.82
CA ARG A 55 -12.26 -37.22 -9.46
C ARG A 55 -12.07 -36.14 -8.40
N THR A 56 -10.85 -35.64 -8.25
CA THR A 56 -10.55 -34.47 -7.41
C THR A 56 -10.42 -33.22 -8.29
N GLN A 57 -10.94 -32.10 -7.81
CA GLN A 57 -10.87 -30.81 -8.49
C GLN A 57 -10.17 -29.80 -7.60
N ARG A 58 -9.14 -29.14 -8.15
CA ARG A 58 -8.45 -28.02 -7.48
C ARG A 58 -8.82 -26.71 -8.17
N TYR A 59 -9.07 -25.68 -7.38
CA TYR A 59 -9.39 -24.35 -7.90
C TYR A 59 -8.16 -23.69 -8.54
N VAL A 60 -8.32 -23.17 -9.76
CA VAL A 60 -7.24 -22.50 -10.49
C VAL A 60 -7.39 -20.98 -10.41
N GLY A 61 -8.60 -20.48 -10.69
CA GLY A 61 -8.88 -19.06 -10.73
C GLY A 61 -10.09 -18.70 -11.58
N PRO A 62 -10.55 -17.44 -11.58
CA PRO A 62 -11.45 -16.91 -12.59
C PRO A 62 -10.72 -16.81 -13.92
N GLU A 63 -11.46 -16.96 -15.02
CA GLU A 63 -10.93 -16.79 -16.37
C GLU A 63 -10.45 -15.34 -16.58
N THR A 64 -9.17 -15.20 -16.90
CA THR A 64 -8.56 -13.96 -17.37
C THR A 64 -7.60 -14.30 -18.52
N PRO A 65 -7.26 -13.34 -19.40
CA PRO A 65 -6.28 -13.57 -20.47
C PRO A 65 -4.96 -14.16 -19.95
N GLU A 66 -4.48 -13.67 -18.80
CA GLU A 66 -3.24 -14.12 -18.18
C GLU A 66 -3.34 -15.56 -17.65
N LEU A 67 -4.52 -15.98 -17.16
CA LEU A 67 -4.72 -17.34 -16.72
C LEU A 67 -4.76 -18.32 -17.90
N LEU A 68 -5.40 -17.95 -19.00
CA LEU A 68 -5.47 -18.77 -20.20
C LEU A 68 -4.07 -19.00 -20.78
N GLU A 69 -3.26 -17.95 -20.87
CA GLU A 69 -1.87 -18.06 -21.33
C GLU A 69 -1.02 -18.96 -20.41
N ARG A 70 -1.28 -18.97 -19.10
CA ARG A 70 -0.62 -19.89 -18.17
C ARG A 70 -1.05 -21.34 -18.36
N ILE A 71 -2.34 -21.57 -18.60
CA ILE A 71 -2.88 -22.91 -18.87
C ILE A 71 -2.24 -23.48 -20.15
N ASP A 72 -2.15 -22.67 -21.20
CA ASP A 72 -1.56 -23.09 -22.48
C ASP A 72 -0.07 -23.44 -22.33
N ARG A 73 0.68 -22.68 -21.53
CA ARG A 73 2.13 -22.89 -21.31
C ARG A 73 2.46 -23.94 -20.24
N HIS A 74 1.47 -24.50 -19.53
CA HIS A 74 1.68 -25.40 -18.38
C HIS A 74 2.56 -26.60 -18.71
N LYS A 75 2.46 -27.16 -19.93
CA LYS A 75 3.21 -28.35 -20.36
C LYS A 75 4.64 -28.07 -20.85
N GLU A 76 4.98 -26.80 -21.09
CA GLU A 76 6.26 -26.42 -21.72
C GLU A 76 7.29 -25.90 -20.70
N LEU A 77 6.84 -25.52 -19.50
CA LEU A 77 7.65 -24.82 -18.53
C LEU A 77 8.29 -25.79 -17.52
N ARG A 78 9.63 -25.87 -17.54
CA ARG A 78 10.41 -26.52 -16.47
C ARG A 78 10.79 -25.46 -15.43
N ASP A 79 10.54 -25.73 -14.14
CA ASP A 79 10.96 -24.82 -13.06
C ASP A 79 12.49 -24.75 -12.98
N ASP A 80 13.06 -23.56 -13.19
CA ASP A 80 14.46 -23.27 -12.93
C ASP A 80 14.63 -22.54 -11.59
N ILE A 81 14.58 -23.33 -10.50
CA ILE A 81 14.80 -22.84 -9.14
C ILE A 81 16.18 -22.17 -8.96
N ARG A 82 17.19 -22.55 -9.77
CA ARG A 82 18.55 -22.01 -9.66
C ARG A 82 18.60 -20.59 -10.23
N GLU A 83 18.01 -20.38 -11.40
CA GLU A 83 17.89 -19.04 -12.00
C GLU A 83 17.05 -18.11 -11.14
N ARG A 84 15.92 -18.57 -10.60
CA ARG A 84 15.11 -17.76 -9.66
C ARG A 84 15.89 -17.35 -8.41
N ARG A 85 16.67 -18.27 -7.82
CA ARG A 85 17.57 -17.93 -6.69
C ARG A 85 18.63 -16.91 -7.08
N ALA A 86 19.17 -16.98 -8.29
CA ALA A 86 20.13 -15.99 -8.79
C ALA A 86 19.49 -14.60 -8.95
N LEU A 87 18.26 -14.52 -9.47
CA LEU A 87 17.49 -13.27 -9.54
C LEU A 87 17.22 -12.68 -8.16
N VAL A 88 16.73 -13.49 -7.21
CA VAL A 88 16.52 -13.05 -5.81
C VAL A 88 17.83 -12.54 -5.19
N SER A 89 18.92 -13.28 -5.36
CA SER A 89 20.25 -12.87 -4.86
C SER A 89 20.68 -11.53 -5.45
N THR A 90 20.47 -11.31 -6.75
CA THR A 90 20.79 -10.06 -7.44
C THR A 90 19.95 -8.91 -6.90
N LEU A 91 18.63 -9.09 -6.80
CA LEU A 91 17.70 -8.10 -6.26
C LEU A 91 18.03 -7.69 -4.82
N VAL A 92 18.42 -8.64 -3.99
CA VAL A 92 18.82 -8.36 -2.60
C VAL A 92 20.20 -7.69 -2.54
N ARG A 93 21.23 -8.29 -3.15
CA ARG A 93 22.62 -7.84 -2.97
C ARG A 93 22.94 -6.55 -3.73
N SER A 94 22.43 -6.42 -4.95
CA SER A 94 22.76 -5.29 -5.83
C SER A 94 21.79 -4.12 -5.66
N PHE A 95 20.52 -4.40 -5.37
CA PHE A 95 19.48 -3.35 -5.25
C PHE A 95 19.05 -3.08 -3.80
N GLY A 96 19.46 -3.92 -2.85
CA GLY A 96 19.17 -3.74 -1.43
C GLY A 96 17.71 -4.03 -1.08
N LEU A 97 17.03 -4.90 -1.85
CA LEU A 97 15.66 -5.27 -1.54
C LEU A 97 15.57 -6.02 -0.20
N PRO A 98 14.50 -5.78 0.58
CA PRO A 98 14.37 -6.30 1.93
C PRO A 98 14.08 -7.79 1.87
N ARG A 99 14.64 -8.53 2.83
CA ARG A 99 14.31 -9.94 3.06
C ARG A 99 13.55 -10.06 4.37
N PRO A 100 12.50 -10.90 4.44
CA PRO A 100 11.92 -11.25 5.73
C PRO A 100 12.95 -12.00 6.58
N VAL A 101 12.68 -12.05 7.89
CA VAL A 101 13.38 -12.97 8.79
C VAL A 101 13.20 -14.40 8.25
N PRO A 102 14.24 -15.28 8.30
CA PRO A 102 14.16 -16.60 7.69
C PRO A 102 12.93 -17.41 8.09
N ASP A 103 12.56 -17.41 9.38
CA ASP A 103 11.41 -18.18 9.86
C ASP A 103 10.08 -17.66 9.29
N ILE A 104 9.92 -16.33 9.18
CA ILE A 104 8.78 -15.71 8.50
C ILE A 104 8.74 -16.12 7.02
N GLY A 105 9.90 -16.13 6.35
CA GLY A 105 10.01 -16.62 4.98
C GLY A 105 9.61 -18.09 4.84
N ASN A 106 10.00 -18.94 5.79
CA ASN A 106 9.65 -20.37 5.81
C ASN A 106 8.15 -20.58 6.04
N ILE A 107 7.54 -19.83 6.97
CA ILE A 107 6.08 -19.84 7.20
C ILE A 107 5.34 -19.46 5.92
N ILE A 108 5.73 -18.36 5.27
CA ILE A 108 5.07 -17.90 4.05
C ILE A 108 5.24 -18.91 2.92
N ALA A 109 6.40 -19.57 2.81
CA ALA A 109 6.64 -20.62 1.82
C ALA A 109 5.73 -21.82 2.06
N ALA A 110 5.60 -22.31 3.30
CA ALA A 110 4.70 -23.41 3.64
C ALA A 110 3.23 -23.07 3.35
N LEU A 111 2.79 -21.85 3.67
CA LEU A 111 1.44 -21.37 3.34
C LEU A 111 1.22 -21.26 1.83
N ALA A 112 2.24 -20.87 1.06
CA ALA A 112 2.18 -20.82 -0.40
C ALA A 112 2.01 -22.22 -1.00
N THR A 113 2.85 -23.18 -0.59
CA THR A 113 2.78 -24.59 -1.03
C THR A 113 1.45 -25.24 -0.63
N ALA A 114 0.93 -24.95 0.56
CA ALA A 114 -0.39 -25.41 1.00
C ALA A 114 -1.55 -24.84 0.15
N GLY A 115 -1.30 -23.77 -0.61
CA GLY A 115 -2.26 -23.18 -1.54
C GLY A 115 -3.02 -21.97 -1.01
N VAL A 116 -2.60 -21.37 0.11
CA VAL A 116 -3.28 -20.20 0.71
C VAL A 116 -3.46 -19.06 -0.30
N PHE A 117 -2.41 -18.71 -1.05
CA PHE A 117 -2.47 -17.61 -2.03
C PHE A 117 -3.22 -17.99 -3.31
N ARG A 118 -3.17 -19.27 -3.72
CA ARG A 118 -3.96 -19.82 -4.82
C ARG A 118 -5.46 -19.74 -4.51
N LEU A 119 -5.82 -20.02 -3.26
CA LEU A 119 -7.18 -19.89 -2.74
C LEU A 119 -7.53 -18.45 -2.34
N ARG A 120 -6.85 -17.44 -2.92
CA ARG A 120 -7.14 -16.00 -2.74
C ARG A 120 -6.86 -15.44 -1.34
N GLY A 121 -6.03 -16.10 -0.55
CA GLY A 121 -5.40 -15.46 0.60
C GLY A 121 -4.49 -14.30 0.17
N VAL A 122 -4.43 -13.25 0.97
CA VAL A 122 -3.66 -12.03 0.70
C VAL A 122 -2.78 -11.74 1.93
N ILE A 123 -1.48 -11.59 1.72
CA ILE A 123 -0.58 -11.12 2.79
C ILE A 123 -0.87 -9.64 3.03
N VAL A 124 -1.10 -9.26 4.28
CA VAL A 124 -1.26 -7.86 4.69
C VAL A 124 -0.18 -7.46 5.70
N GLY A 125 -0.32 -6.30 6.32
CA GLY A 125 0.57 -5.88 7.40
C GLY A 125 2.00 -5.54 6.93
N THR A 126 2.99 -5.83 7.78
CA THR A 126 4.38 -5.40 7.55
C THR A 126 5.05 -6.19 6.43
N VAL A 127 4.72 -7.47 6.29
CA VAL A 127 5.27 -8.34 5.24
C VAL A 127 4.84 -7.85 3.85
N ALA A 128 3.57 -7.47 3.68
CA ALA A 128 3.09 -6.84 2.44
C ALA A 128 3.85 -5.55 2.12
N PHE A 129 4.10 -4.71 3.12
CA PHE A 129 4.83 -3.45 2.90
C PHE A 129 6.25 -3.66 2.36
N GLN A 130 6.91 -4.77 2.71
CA GLN A 130 8.27 -5.09 2.25
C GLN A 130 8.34 -5.38 0.75
N THR A 131 7.23 -5.82 0.11
CA THR A 131 7.23 -6.11 -1.33
C THR A 131 7.18 -4.85 -2.19
N TYR A 132 6.67 -3.73 -1.65
CA TYR A 132 6.41 -2.52 -2.45
C TYR A 132 7.66 -1.84 -2.99
N GLN A 133 8.83 -2.04 -2.36
CA GLN A 133 10.10 -1.54 -2.92
C GLN A 133 10.38 -2.17 -4.30
N ALA A 134 10.14 -3.47 -4.42
CA ALA A 134 10.31 -4.21 -5.66
C ALA A 134 9.23 -3.81 -6.69
N MET A 135 7.96 -3.80 -6.26
CA MET A 135 6.81 -3.52 -7.13
C MET A 135 6.81 -2.11 -7.73
N LEU A 136 7.33 -1.13 -6.98
CA LEU A 136 7.41 0.27 -7.42
C LEU A 136 8.79 0.63 -8.00
N GLY A 137 9.80 -0.23 -7.85
CA GLY A 137 11.17 0.07 -8.27
C GLY A 137 11.78 1.27 -7.54
N VAL A 138 11.46 1.44 -6.25
CA VAL A 138 11.94 2.56 -5.42
C VAL A 138 12.45 2.08 -4.07
N ARG A 139 13.30 2.90 -3.43
CA ARG A 139 13.70 2.67 -2.04
C ARG A 139 12.69 3.30 -1.10
N LEU A 140 11.95 2.45 -0.40
CA LEU A 140 11.11 2.83 0.75
C LEU A 140 11.89 2.70 2.07
N PRO A 141 11.47 3.37 3.16
CA PRO A 141 12.00 3.12 4.48
C PRO A 141 11.81 1.65 4.85
N THR A 142 12.86 0.99 5.32
CA THR A 142 12.75 -0.39 5.80
C THR A 142 11.89 -0.37 7.06
N ALA A 143 10.77 -1.10 7.05
CA ALA A 143 10.03 -1.33 8.27
C ALA A 143 10.95 -2.06 9.28
N PRO A 144 10.84 -1.79 10.59
CA PRO A 144 11.61 -2.52 11.59
C PRO A 144 11.46 -4.03 11.35
N VAL A 145 12.59 -4.73 11.23
CA VAL A 145 12.72 -6.16 10.91
C VAL A 145 12.06 -7.06 11.99
N GLN A 146 11.48 -6.47 13.03
CA GLN A 146 11.12 -7.09 14.29
C GLN A 146 9.61 -7.31 14.48
N THR A 147 8.81 -7.44 13.42
CA THR A 147 7.44 -7.96 13.57
C THR A 147 7.48 -9.45 13.31
N GLY A 148 7.40 -10.27 14.36
CA GLY A 148 7.25 -11.73 14.28
C GLY A 148 5.87 -12.17 13.79
N ASP A 149 5.08 -11.25 13.21
CA ASP A 149 3.69 -11.44 12.86
C ASP A 149 3.54 -11.60 11.32
N VAL A 150 2.82 -12.64 10.90
CA VAL A 150 2.35 -12.85 9.52
C VAL A 150 0.84 -12.68 9.51
N ASP A 151 0.35 -11.66 8.82
CA ASP A 151 -1.08 -11.40 8.69
C ASP A 151 -1.58 -11.91 7.32
N ILE A 152 -2.52 -12.86 7.33
CA ILE A 152 -3.18 -13.38 6.13
C ILE A 152 -4.64 -12.96 6.15
N ALA A 153 -5.10 -12.34 5.06
CA ALA A 153 -6.48 -11.89 4.90
C ALA A 153 -7.18 -12.62 3.75
N GLN A 154 -8.47 -12.91 3.90
CA GLN A 154 -9.29 -13.49 2.84
C GLN A 154 -10.75 -13.03 2.99
N PHE A 155 -11.46 -12.84 1.88
CA PHE A 155 -12.91 -12.67 1.91
C PHE A 155 -13.59 -13.98 2.30
N LYS A 156 -14.45 -13.97 3.32
CA LYS A 156 -15.32 -15.11 3.68
C LYS A 156 -16.12 -15.63 2.49
N THR A 157 -16.72 -14.74 1.69
CA THR A 157 -17.51 -15.11 0.51
C THR A 157 -16.69 -15.92 -0.51
N VAL A 158 -15.43 -15.56 -0.71
CA VAL A 158 -14.49 -16.31 -1.55
C VAL A 158 -14.17 -17.65 -0.89
N SER A 159 -13.85 -17.66 0.41
CA SER A 159 -13.54 -18.88 1.13
C SER A 159 -14.68 -19.91 1.14
N VAL A 160 -15.94 -19.48 1.08
CA VAL A 160 -17.11 -20.37 1.04
C VAL A 160 -17.41 -20.83 -0.37
N ALA A 161 -17.17 -19.97 -1.38
CA ALA A 161 -17.48 -20.28 -2.77
C ALA A 161 -16.46 -21.22 -3.45
N VAL A 162 -15.26 -21.35 -2.89
CA VAL A 162 -14.22 -22.21 -3.45
C VAL A 162 -14.42 -23.65 -2.96
N GLU A 163 -14.69 -24.55 -3.90
CA GLU A 163 -14.83 -26.01 -3.68
C GLU A 163 -13.45 -26.71 -3.53
N ASP A 164 -12.51 -26.07 -2.84
CA ASP A 164 -11.14 -26.54 -2.62
C ASP A 164 -10.65 -25.97 -1.27
N SER A 165 -9.78 -26.69 -0.58
CA SER A 165 -9.23 -26.28 0.71
C SER A 165 -7.76 -26.66 0.88
N THR A 166 -7.06 -25.88 1.70
CA THR A 166 -5.75 -26.28 2.23
C THR A 166 -5.94 -27.38 3.27
N PRO A 167 -4.88 -28.13 3.63
CA PRO A 167 -4.84 -28.80 4.94
C PRO A 167 -5.12 -27.81 6.07
N PRO A 168 -5.53 -28.26 7.28
CA PRO A 168 -5.64 -27.40 8.44
C PRO A 168 -4.39 -26.54 8.60
N VAL A 169 -4.54 -25.22 8.62
CA VAL A 169 -3.38 -24.31 8.67
C VAL A 169 -2.48 -24.55 9.88
N LEU A 170 -3.02 -25.03 11.00
CA LEU A 170 -2.20 -25.43 12.15
C LEU A 170 -1.22 -26.56 11.81
N ASP A 171 -1.64 -27.52 11.00
CA ASP A 171 -0.79 -28.65 10.60
C ASP A 171 0.31 -28.16 9.65
N VAL A 172 -0.05 -27.30 8.69
CA VAL A 172 0.92 -26.61 7.80
C VAL A 172 1.94 -25.82 8.61
N LEU A 173 1.50 -25.04 9.61
CA LEU A 173 2.41 -24.29 10.47
C LEU A 173 3.31 -25.22 11.31
N LYS A 174 2.79 -26.36 11.78
CA LYS A 174 3.57 -27.36 12.51
C LYS A 174 4.58 -28.11 11.64
N GLU A 175 4.45 -28.11 10.32
CA GLU A 175 5.51 -28.60 9.43
C GLU A 175 6.75 -27.69 9.49
N VAL A 176 6.56 -26.39 9.67
CA VAL A 176 7.65 -25.41 9.83
C VAL A 176 8.21 -25.42 11.26
N ASP A 177 7.34 -25.35 12.26
CA ASP A 177 7.72 -25.38 13.68
C ASP A 177 6.68 -26.15 14.50
N LYS A 178 7.10 -27.28 15.07
CA LYS A 178 6.23 -28.17 15.87
C LYS A 178 5.62 -27.50 17.11
N THR A 179 6.16 -26.36 17.55
CA THR A 179 5.71 -25.62 18.74
C THR A 179 4.51 -24.70 18.47
N PHE A 180 4.06 -24.58 17.22
CA PHE A 180 2.85 -23.84 16.87
C PHE A 180 1.62 -24.37 17.62
N ARG A 181 0.92 -23.46 18.27
CA ARG A 181 -0.31 -23.70 19.03
C ARG A 181 -1.36 -22.63 18.73
N PRO A 182 -2.65 -22.99 18.78
CA PRO A 182 -3.73 -22.03 18.64
C PRO A 182 -3.74 -21.06 19.82
N VAL A 183 -4.11 -19.80 19.54
CA VAL A 183 -4.42 -18.80 20.55
C VAL A 183 -5.95 -18.67 20.64
N PRO A 184 -6.57 -19.03 21.79
CA PRO A 184 -8.02 -18.89 21.96
C PRO A 184 -8.48 -17.45 21.72
N HIS A 185 -9.54 -17.28 20.94
CA HIS A 185 -10.08 -15.96 20.64
C HIS A 185 -10.74 -15.32 21.89
N LEU A 186 -10.60 -13.99 22.05
CA LEU A 186 -11.03 -13.27 23.25
C LEU A 186 -12.55 -13.29 23.47
N VAL A 187 -13.34 -13.22 22.39
CA VAL A 187 -14.81 -13.17 22.46
C VAL A 187 -15.43 -14.58 22.49
N ASP A 188 -14.80 -15.53 21.81
CA ASP A 188 -15.26 -16.93 21.76
C ASP A 188 -14.05 -17.86 21.84
N GLY A 189 -13.74 -18.32 23.04
CA GLY A 189 -12.55 -19.13 23.32
C GLY A 189 -12.52 -20.48 22.59
N ARG A 190 -13.60 -20.89 21.93
CA ARG A 190 -13.64 -22.11 21.08
C ARG A 190 -13.10 -21.88 19.68
N ARG A 191 -12.98 -20.61 19.26
CA ARG A 191 -12.60 -20.21 17.91
C ARG A 191 -11.13 -19.78 17.90
N VAL A 192 -10.46 -19.98 16.77
CA VAL A 192 -9.02 -19.74 16.64
C VAL A 192 -8.75 -18.91 15.38
N THR A 193 -8.31 -17.67 15.60
CA THR A 193 -7.94 -16.74 14.53
C THR A 193 -6.44 -16.49 14.44
N SER A 194 -5.69 -17.01 15.43
CA SER A 194 -4.30 -16.67 15.66
C SER A 194 -3.54 -17.89 16.14
N TYR A 195 -2.32 -18.04 15.65
CA TYR A 195 -1.41 -19.14 15.99
C TYR A 195 -0.08 -18.56 16.43
N THR A 196 0.54 -19.15 17.45
CA THR A 196 1.85 -18.71 17.94
C THR A 196 2.79 -19.88 18.15
N ALA A 197 4.07 -19.65 17.93
CA ALA A 197 5.14 -20.60 18.19
C ALA A 197 6.17 -19.98 19.15
N ASN A 198 7.15 -20.80 19.55
CA ASN A 198 8.26 -20.31 20.35
C ASN A 198 9.06 -19.24 19.58
N GLY A 199 9.83 -18.42 20.29
CA GLY A 199 10.56 -17.30 19.69
C GLY A 199 9.68 -16.09 19.29
N GLY A 200 8.40 -16.09 19.66
CA GLY A 200 7.50 -14.95 19.46
C GLY A 200 6.90 -14.86 18.07
N MET A 201 6.97 -15.94 17.28
CA MET A 201 6.30 -16.01 15.97
C MET A 201 4.79 -16.07 16.14
N ARG A 202 4.07 -15.38 15.26
CA ARG A 202 2.62 -15.29 15.26
C ARG A 202 2.10 -15.25 13.84
N VAL A 203 1.00 -15.96 13.59
CA VAL A 203 0.26 -15.93 12.33
C VAL A 203 -1.19 -15.60 12.64
N ASP A 204 -1.70 -14.51 12.07
CA ASP A 204 -3.06 -14.02 12.26
C ASP A 204 -3.86 -14.17 10.97
N PHE A 205 -5.07 -14.71 11.07
CA PHE A 205 -6.02 -14.83 9.97
C PHE A 205 -7.13 -13.79 10.12
N LEU A 206 -7.37 -13.04 9.05
CA LEU A 206 -8.22 -11.86 9.03
C LEU A 206 -9.28 -11.96 7.92
N THR A 207 -10.45 -11.42 8.17
CA THR A 207 -11.53 -11.33 7.17
C THR A 207 -12.20 -9.97 7.25
N PRO A 208 -12.73 -9.43 6.16
CA PRO A 208 -13.49 -8.19 6.24
C PRO A 208 -14.69 -8.33 7.16
N ASN A 209 -14.95 -7.28 7.95
CA ASN A 209 -16.13 -7.25 8.80
C ASN A 209 -17.41 -7.00 7.99
N GLU A 210 -18.38 -7.91 8.10
CA GLU A 210 -19.71 -7.80 7.50
C GLU A 210 -20.70 -7.38 8.61
N GLY A 211 -21.19 -6.14 8.58
CA GLY A 211 -22.22 -5.66 9.51
C GLY A 211 -21.72 -4.97 10.78
N GLY A 212 -22.39 -5.21 11.91
CA GLY A 212 -22.09 -4.60 13.21
C GLY A 212 -20.75 -5.08 13.81
N GLU A 213 -20.18 -4.32 14.77
CA GLU A 213 -18.96 -4.73 15.48
C GLU A 213 -19.30 -5.77 16.57
N THR A 214 -19.59 -7.01 16.17
CA THR A 214 -19.73 -8.12 17.13
C THR A 214 -18.38 -8.68 17.56
N GLY A 215 -17.35 -8.55 16.70
CA GLY A 215 -16.03 -9.12 16.92
C GLY A 215 -15.99 -10.65 16.83
N GLU A 216 -17.09 -11.29 16.45
CA GLU A 216 -17.22 -12.74 16.39
C GLU A 216 -16.38 -13.33 15.25
N PRO A 217 -15.51 -14.33 15.53
CA PRO A 217 -14.70 -14.98 14.50
C PRO A 217 -15.53 -15.64 13.41
N GLN A 218 -15.15 -15.41 12.16
CA GLN A 218 -15.82 -16.02 11.02
C GLN A 218 -15.00 -17.20 10.51
N SER A 219 -15.66 -18.28 10.09
CA SER A 219 -14.97 -19.44 9.51
C SER A 219 -14.50 -19.14 8.07
N LEU A 220 -13.29 -19.58 7.74
CA LEU A 220 -12.71 -19.63 6.40
C LEU A 220 -12.50 -21.10 5.97
N PRO A 221 -13.53 -21.77 5.43
CA PRO A 221 -13.46 -23.19 5.08
C PRO A 221 -12.33 -23.56 4.12
N ALA A 222 -12.01 -22.68 3.16
CA ALA A 222 -10.94 -22.89 2.18
C ALA A 222 -9.55 -22.93 2.83
N LEU A 223 -9.39 -22.29 3.99
CA LEU A 223 -8.14 -22.30 4.77
C LEU A 223 -8.25 -23.19 6.03
N GLN A 224 -9.38 -23.86 6.22
CA GLN A 224 -9.66 -24.70 7.39
C GLN A 224 -9.28 -24.03 8.74
N THR A 225 -9.64 -22.76 8.90
CA THR A 225 -9.39 -21.92 10.10
C THR A 225 -10.53 -20.93 10.32
N ASP A 226 -10.49 -20.23 11.46
CA ASP A 226 -11.29 -19.02 11.67
C ASP A 226 -10.45 -17.77 11.45
N ALA A 227 -11.14 -16.65 11.26
CA ALA A 227 -10.53 -15.35 11.01
C ALA A 227 -11.22 -14.24 11.80
N GLN A 228 -10.41 -13.27 12.22
CA GLN A 228 -10.85 -12.08 12.91
C GLN A 228 -11.50 -11.11 11.90
N PRO A 229 -12.78 -10.72 12.08
CA PRO A 229 -13.37 -9.66 11.29
C PRO A 229 -12.72 -8.31 11.61
N LEU A 230 -12.24 -7.59 10.59
CA LEU A 230 -11.69 -6.24 10.71
C LEU A 230 -12.39 -5.27 9.76
N ARG A 231 -12.67 -4.04 10.26
CA ARG A 231 -13.20 -2.97 9.39
C ARG A 231 -12.12 -2.47 8.42
N PHE A 232 -12.57 -1.94 7.28
CA PHE A 232 -11.74 -1.36 6.22
C PHE A 232 -10.85 -2.38 5.48
N LEU A 233 -10.83 -3.64 5.93
CA LEU A 233 -10.05 -4.70 5.32
C LEU A 233 -10.59 -5.07 3.94
N ASP A 234 -11.91 -4.97 3.74
CA ASP A 234 -12.57 -5.15 2.43
C ASP A 234 -11.97 -4.25 1.36
N TYR A 235 -11.73 -2.99 1.67
CA TYR A 235 -11.07 -2.06 0.76
C TYR A 235 -9.60 -2.39 0.53
N LEU A 236 -8.89 -2.81 1.58
CA LEU A 236 -7.46 -3.10 1.50
C LEU A 236 -7.18 -4.29 0.57
N ILE A 237 -7.96 -5.37 0.71
CA ILE A 237 -7.70 -6.63 0.00
C ILE A 237 -8.53 -6.79 -1.29
N TYR A 238 -9.29 -5.76 -1.68
CA TYR A 238 -9.97 -5.74 -2.96
C TYR A 238 -8.97 -5.52 -4.10
N GLU A 239 -9.04 -6.36 -5.14
CA GLU A 239 -8.13 -6.37 -6.28
C GLU A 239 -6.64 -6.39 -5.85
N PRO A 240 -6.20 -7.47 -5.17
CA PRO A 240 -4.80 -7.58 -4.76
C PRO A 240 -3.88 -7.72 -5.98
N GLU A 241 -2.64 -7.29 -5.83
CA GLU A 241 -1.59 -7.41 -6.84
C GLU A 241 -0.66 -8.59 -6.51
N PRO A 242 -0.17 -9.31 -7.53
CA PRO A 242 0.84 -10.35 -7.33
C PRO A 242 2.18 -9.73 -6.93
N ALA A 243 2.89 -10.40 -6.01
CA ALA A 243 4.20 -9.98 -5.56
C ALA A 243 5.12 -11.17 -5.27
N VAL A 244 6.41 -10.89 -5.14
CA VAL A 244 7.41 -11.88 -4.72
C VAL A 244 8.03 -11.49 -3.39
N ILE A 245 8.01 -12.41 -2.42
CA ILE A 245 8.78 -12.30 -1.19
C ILE A 245 10.21 -12.78 -1.45
N MET A 246 11.20 -11.96 -1.07
CA MET A 246 12.64 -12.21 -1.30
C MET A 246 13.21 -13.27 -0.35
N HIS A 247 12.67 -14.48 -0.40
CA HIS A 247 13.09 -15.64 0.39
C HIS A 247 13.28 -16.87 -0.50
N GLY A 248 14.34 -17.63 -0.27
CA GLY A 248 14.67 -18.80 -1.09
C GLY A 248 14.78 -18.46 -2.58
N ALA A 249 13.96 -19.11 -3.41
CA ALA A 249 13.84 -18.87 -4.84
C ALA A 249 12.78 -17.80 -5.21
N GLY A 250 12.28 -17.05 -4.24
CA GLY A 250 11.18 -16.12 -4.42
C GLY A 250 9.84 -16.82 -4.23
N ILE A 251 9.02 -16.30 -3.31
CA ILE A 251 7.70 -16.86 -3.01
C ILE A 251 6.64 -16.00 -3.68
N TYR A 252 5.85 -16.59 -4.57
CA TYR A 252 4.74 -15.92 -5.24
C TYR A 252 3.54 -15.77 -4.30
N VAL A 253 3.11 -14.53 -4.06
CA VAL A 253 2.06 -14.19 -3.10
C VAL A 253 1.12 -13.14 -3.67
N GLN A 254 0.01 -12.90 -2.98
CA GLN A 254 -0.90 -11.77 -3.24
C GLN A 254 -0.75 -10.75 -2.12
N VAL A 255 -0.69 -9.46 -2.47
CA VAL A 255 -0.63 -8.34 -1.52
C VAL A 255 -1.62 -7.25 -1.91
N PRO A 256 -2.06 -6.38 -0.99
CA PRO A 256 -2.85 -5.20 -1.34
C PRO A 256 -2.15 -4.35 -2.39
N ALA A 257 -2.92 -3.76 -3.31
CA ALA A 257 -2.40 -2.73 -4.21
C ALA A 257 -1.71 -1.61 -3.39
N PRO A 258 -0.51 -1.13 -3.76
CA PRO A 258 0.24 -0.17 -2.95
C PRO A 258 -0.55 1.11 -2.66
N ALA A 259 -1.38 1.56 -3.62
CA ALA A 259 -2.26 2.71 -3.46
C ALA A 259 -3.34 2.49 -2.38
N ARG A 260 -4.02 1.34 -2.41
CA ARG A 260 -5.00 0.96 -1.39
C ARG A 260 -4.36 0.83 -0.01
N PHE A 261 -3.14 0.27 0.05
CA PHE A 261 -2.40 0.18 1.30
C PHE A 261 -2.10 1.55 1.90
N ALA A 262 -1.60 2.50 1.10
CA ALA A 262 -1.29 3.86 1.56
C ALA A 262 -2.55 4.57 2.10
N VAL A 263 -3.65 4.52 1.34
CA VAL A 263 -4.94 5.11 1.72
C VAL A 263 -5.50 4.47 2.99
N HIS A 264 -5.43 3.13 3.09
CA HIS A 264 -5.87 2.39 4.27
C HIS A 264 -5.05 2.74 5.52
N LYS A 265 -3.75 3.00 5.39
CA LYS A 265 -2.89 3.42 6.51
C LYS A 265 -3.26 4.80 7.07
N LEU A 266 -3.70 5.74 6.22
CA LEU A 266 -4.25 7.02 6.69
C LEU A 266 -5.50 6.82 7.55
N ILE A 267 -6.37 5.89 7.18
CA ILE A 267 -7.59 5.59 7.94
C ILE A 267 -7.26 4.92 9.27
N LEU A 268 -6.38 3.91 9.26
CA LEU A 268 -6.03 3.17 10.48
C LEU A 268 -5.27 4.02 11.50
N SER A 269 -4.44 4.97 11.06
CA SER A 269 -3.70 5.86 11.96
C SER A 269 -4.63 6.65 12.89
N ARG A 270 -5.84 6.98 12.42
CA ARG A 270 -6.89 7.71 13.16
C ARG A 270 -7.76 6.83 14.06
N ARG A 271 -7.70 5.50 13.92
CA ARG A 271 -8.47 4.55 14.75
C ARG A 271 -7.65 3.93 15.89
N ARG A 272 -6.33 4.00 15.82
CA ARG A 272 -5.44 3.51 16.90
C ARG A 272 -5.41 4.51 18.05
N ARG A 273 -5.34 4.02 19.28
CA ARG A 273 -5.31 4.88 20.48
C ARG A 273 -4.02 5.70 20.50
N GLU A 274 -4.11 6.95 20.98
CA GLU A 274 -2.95 7.83 21.14
C GLU A 274 -1.92 7.22 22.10
N GLY A 275 -0.63 7.28 21.75
CA GLY A 275 0.47 6.69 22.54
C GLY A 275 0.95 5.31 22.07
N GLU A 276 0.19 4.62 21.21
CA GLU A 276 0.71 3.43 20.54
C GLU A 276 1.67 3.87 19.43
N GLY A 277 2.97 3.55 19.52
CA GLY A 277 3.97 3.83 18.44
C GLY A 277 3.57 3.32 17.04
N ARG A 278 2.50 2.53 16.99
CA ARG A 278 1.73 2.08 15.83
C ARG A 278 1.16 3.22 14.97
N ARG A 279 0.63 4.33 15.52
CA ARG A 279 0.10 5.47 14.71
C ARG A 279 1.21 6.12 13.89
N GLY A 280 2.35 6.41 14.53
CA GLY A 280 3.52 6.98 13.85
C GLY A 280 4.08 6.04 12.78
N LYS A 281 4.05 4.71 13.01
CA LYS A 281 4.41 3.72 11.99
C LYS A 281 3.47 3.78 10.78
N ASP A 282 2.15 3.84 11.00
CA ASP A 282 1.17 3.88 9.90
C ASP A 282 1.31 5.15 9.06
N ILE A 283 1.50 6.33 9.68
CA ILE A 283 1.75 7.59 8.96
C ILE A 283 3.04 7.53 8.13
N LYS A 284 4.14 7.01 8.69
CA LYS A 284 5.41 6.86 7.96
C LYS A 284 5.28 5.92 6.75
N GLN A 285 4.54 4.82 6.90
CA GLN A 285 4.27 3.90 5.79
C GLN A 285 3.39 4.55 4.71
N ALA A 286 2.34 5.27 5.12
CA ALA A 286 1.48 6.03 4.21
C ALA A 286 2.30 7.09 3.44
N GLU A 287 3.06 7.93 4.15
CA GLU A 287 3.89 8.97 3.56
C GLU A 287 4.84 8.41 2.50
N ALA A 288 5.59 7.35 2.84
CA ALA A 288 6.55 6.75 1.93
C ALA A 288 5.90 6.26 0.63
N LEU A 289 4.73 5.61 0.74
CA LEU A 289 4.00 5.11 -0.43
C LEU A 289 3.33 6.25 -1.22
N LEU A 290 2.68 7.21 -0.56
CA LEU A 290 2.07 8.36 -1.22
C LEU A 290 3.09 9.11 -2.08
N ARG A 291 4.30 9.34 -1.54
CA ARG A 291 5.39 10.00 -2.26
C ARG A 291 5.85 9.19 -3.47
N ALA A 292 6.04 7.89 -3.31
CA ALA A 292 6.43 7.01 -4.41
C ALA A 292 5.35 6.93 -5.49
N LEU A 293 4.09 6.78 -5.10
CA LEU A 293 2.95 6.62 -5.99
C LEU A 293 2.65 7.88 -6.79
N ALA A 294 2.84 9.06 -6.21
CA ALA A 294 2.62 10.30 -6.94
C ALA A 294 3.53 10.47 -8.17
N ASP A 295 4.73 9.90 -8.15
CA ASP A 295 5.64 9.85 -9.31
C ASP A 295 5.35 8.64 -10.20
N MET A 296 5.20 7.45 -9.59
CA MET A 296 5.18 6.19 -10.32
C MET A 296 3.83 5.78 -10.88
N ARG A 297 2.77 5.97 -10.09
CA ARG A 297 1.42 5.46 -10.37
C ARG A 297 0.34 6.47 -9.93
N PRO A 298 0.38 7.74 -10.41
CA PRO A 298 -0.52 8.79 -9.93
C PRO A 298 -1.99 8.50 -10.21
N HIS A 299 -2.29 7.81 -11.32
CA HIS A 299 -3.66 7.43 -11.67
C HIS A 299 -4.23 6.38 -10.70
N GLU A 300 -3.45 5.37 -10.31
CA GLU A 300 -3.86 4.36 -9.32
C GLU A 300 -4.07 4.99 -7.94
N LEU A 301 -3.18 5.91 -7.53
CA LEU A 301 -3.37 6.67 -6.29
C LEU A 301 -4.69 7.45 -6.30
N LYS A 302 -4.98 8.15 -7.40
CA LYS A 302 -6.24 8.88 -7.56
C LYS A 302 -7.46 7.96 -7.48
N GLN A 303 -7.45 6.84 -8.20
CA GLN A 303 -8.57 5.90 -8.20
C GLN A 303 -8.83 5.31 -6.81
N ALA A 304 -7.77 4.86 -6.13
CA ALA A 304 -7.85 4.32 -4.78
C ALA A 304 -8.40 5.36 -3.79
N TRP A 305 -7.96 6.62 -3.89
CA TRP A 305 -8.46 7.73 -3.07
C TRP A 305 -9.94 8.03 -3.33
N ASP A 306 -10.33 8.16 -4.60
CA ASP A 306 -11.70 8.46 -5.00
C ASP A 306 -12.68 7.36 -4.53
N GLU A 307 -12.31 6.09 -4.67
CA GLU A 307 -13.11 4.98 -4.16
C GLU A 307 -13.28 5.08 -2.65
N ALA A 308 -12.18 5.32 -1.91
CA ALA A 308 -12.22 5.42 -0.46
C ALA A 308 -13.14 6.57 0.00
N ARG A 309 -13.09 7.75 -0.64
CA ARG A 309 -14.01 8.86 -0.32
C ARG A 309 -15.48 8.55 -0.63
N LYS A 310 -15.76 7.74 -1.67
CA LYS A 310 -17.13 7.33 -2.04
C LYS A 310 -17.79 6.38 -1.01
N ARG A 311 -17.01 5.76 -0.13
CA ARG A 311 -17.53 4.82 0.90
C ARG A 311 -18.24 5.50 2.08
N GLY A 312 -18.28 6.82 2.12
CA GLY A 312 -19.18 7.58 2.99
C GLY A 312 -18.51 8.65 3.87
N PRO A 313 -19.27 9.38 4.69
CA PRO A 313 -18.77 10.50 5.48
C PRO A 313 -17.65 10.11 6.44
N LYS A 314 -17.76 8.94 7.09
CA LYS A 314 -16.73 8.50 8.05
C LYS A 314 -15.39 8.19 7.37
N TRP A 315 -15.42 7.64 6.16
CA TRP A 315 -14.22 7.43 5.36
C TRP A 315 -13.55 8.75 4.99
N ARG A 316 -14.33 9.72 4.49
CA ARG A 316 -13.82 11.07 4.17
C ARG A 316 -13.17 11.71 5.40
N GLN A 317 -13.85 11.71 6.54
CA GLN A 317 -13.31 12.23 7.80
C GLN A 317 -11.95 11.59 8.15
N LEU A 318 -11.87 10.25 8.19
CA LEU A 318 -10.64 9.54 8.61
C LEU A 318 -9.50 9.76 7.61
N LEU A 319 -9.80 9.87 6.31
CA LEU A 319 -8.81 10.16 5.27
C LEU A 319 -8.27 11.59 5.41
N ASP A 320 -9.16 12.57 5.53
CA ASP A 320 -8.80 13.97 5.58
C ASP A 320 -8.01 14.25 6.88
N GLU A 321 -8.43 13.71 8.02
CA GLU A 321 -7.65 13.76 9.27
C GLU A 321 -6.30 13.02 9.18
N GLY A 322 -6.27 11.82 8.58
CA GLY A 322 -5.04 11.04 8.42
C GLY A 322 -4.04 11.75 7.52
N LEU A 323 -4.51 12.42 6.46
CA LEU A 323 -3.67 13.18 5.54
C LEU A 323 -3.15 14.49 6.18
N SER A 324 -3.89 15.10 7.11
CA SER A 324 -3.39 16.23 7.92
C SER A 324 -2.16 15.88 8.78
N ASP A 325 -2.03 14.61 9.19
CA ASP A 325 -0.88 14.12 9.98
C ASP A 325 0.38 13.85 9.11
N VAL A 326 0.27 13.90 7.77
CA VAL A 326 1.38 13.66 6.84
C VAL A 326 2.21 14.94 6.62
N PRO A 327 3.54 14.85 6.42
CA PRO A 327 4.38 15.99 6.03
C PRO A 327 3.85 16.75 4.82
N GLY A 328 3.94 18.07 4.89
CA GLY A 328 3.25 18.99 3.99
C GLY A 328 3.56 18.75 2.51
N TYR A 329 4.82 18.47 2.19
CA TYR A 329 5.24 18.17 0.83
C TYR A 329 4.47 16.98 0.26
N THR A 330 4.41 15.88 1.01
CA THR A 330 3.73 14.65 0.58
C THR A 330 2.20 14.83 0.60
N ARG A 331 1.68 15.58 1.58
CA ARG A 331 0.26 15.96 1.65
C ARG A 331 -0.17 16.74 0.41
N ASP A 332 0.56 17.79 0.07
CA ASP A 332 0.27 18.66 -1.07
C ASP A 332 0.44 17.93 -2.40
N LEU A 333 1.46 17.07 -2.51
CA LEU A 333 1.63 16.20 -3.67
C LEU A 333 0.42 15.26 -3.84
N THR A 334 -0.07 14.67 -2.74
CA THR A 334 -1.27 13.82 -2.76
C THR A 334 -2.51 14.62 -3.17
N LEU A 335 -2.75 15.77 -2.54
CA LEU A 335 -3.86 16.67 -2.85
C LEU A 335 -3.86 17.11 -4.33
N LYS A 336 -2.68 17.40 -4.89
CA LYS A 336 -2.49 17.72 -6.31
C LYS A 336 -2.94 16.56 -7.22
N ILE A 337 -2.51 15.33 -6.93
CA ILE A 337 -2.89 14.13 -7.70
C ILE A 337 -4.39 13.87 -7.62
N VAL A 338 -4.98 13.96 -6.43
CA VAL A 338 -6.40 13.65 -6.21
C VAL A 338 -7.33 14.81 -6.58
N ARG A 339 -6.77 15.99 -6.90
CA ARG A 339 -7.47 17.22 -7.25
C ARG A 339 -8.37 17.75 -6.12
N SER A 340 -7.88 17.67 -4.89
CA SER A 340 -8.53 18.26 -3.72
C SER A 340 -7.84 19.55 -3.29
N LEU A 341 -8.60 20.44 -2.68
CA LEU A 341 -8.08 21.70 -2.13
C LEU A 341 -7.54 21.49 -0.71
N ARG A 342 -6.56 22.31 -0.32
CA ARG A 342 -6.06 22.30 1.06
C ARG A 342 -7.19 22.58 2.05
N SER A 343 -8.10 23.51 1.74
CA SER A 343 -9.24 23.86 2.60
C SER A 343 -10.20 22.70 2.94
N GLU A 344 -10.10 21.55 2.26
CA GLU A 344 -10.88 20.36 2.62
C GLU A 344 -10.31 19.63 3.86
N LEU A 345 -9.04 19.87 4.20
CA LEU A 345 -8.40 19.19 5.34
C LEU A 345 -8.77 19.88 6.66
N PRO A 346 -9.06 19.10 7.72
CA PRO A 346 -9.46 19.66 9.00
C PRO A 346 -8.31 20.43 9.67
N GLY A 347 -8.63 21.64 10.14
CA GLY A 347 -7.72 22.48 10.94
C GLY A 347 -6.56 23.11 10.17
N ILE A 348 -6.49 22.92 8.85
CA ILE A 348 -5.42 23.54 8.05
C ILE A 348 -5.68 25.03 7.88
N ASP A 349 -4.65 25.81 8.18
CA ASP A 349 -4.62 27.24 7.92
C ASP A 349 -3.18 27.67 7.66
N LEU A 350 -2.99 28.72 6.86
CA LEU A 350 -1.68 29.34 6.68
C LEU A 350 -1.58 30.54 7.62
N THR A 351 -0.74 30.42 8.63
CA THR A 351 -0.50 31.47 9.64
C THR A 351 0.91 32.03 9.52
N PHE A 352 1.08 33.26 9.99
CA PHE A 352 2.35 34.00 9.91
C PHE A 352 2.70 34.56 11.29
N ASN A 353 3.92 34.29 11.76
CA ASN A 353 4.44 34.86 13.00
C ASN A 353 5.44 35.99 12.69
N ASN A 354 4.97 37.00 11.95
CA ASN A 354 5.76 38.15 11.50
C ASN A 354 7.14 37.77 10.89
N PRO A 355 7.23 36.78 9.96
CA PRO A 355 8.50 36.32 9.41
C PRO A 355 9.28 37.45 8.71
N PRO A 356 10.61 37.52 8.81
CA PRO A 356 11.39 38.47 8.03
C PRO A 356 11.29 38.14 6.53
N PRO A 357 10.94 39.11 5.66
CA PRO A 357 10.97 38.91 4.22
C PRO A 357 12.42 38.92 3.70
N ARG A 358 12.69 38.16 2.64
CA ARG A 358 13.97 38.12 1.93
C ARG A 358 13.75 38.21 0.43
N TYR A 359 14.48 39.10 -0.23
CA TYR A 359 14.53 39.09 -1.69
C TYR A 359 15.37 37.93 -2.19
N ASP A 360 14.81 37.08 -3.05
CA ASP A 360 15.53 36.02 -3.76
C ASP A 360 15.80 36.44 -5.21
N PHE A 361 17.07 36.68 -5.53
CA PHE A 361 17.49 37.14 -6.85
C PHE A 361 17.38 36.08 -7.94
N GLN A 362 17.47 34.80 -7.59
CA GLN A 362 17.42 33.73 -8.59
C GLN A 362 15.98 33.52 -9.07
N ARG A 363 15.01 33.72 -8.17
CA ARG A 363 13.58 33.56 -8.46
C ARG A 363 12.87 34.87 -8.77
N ASP A 364 13.53 36.00 -8.51
CA ASP A 364 12.99 37.35 -8.66
C ASP A 364 11.69 37.56 -7.86
N VAL A 365 11.73 37.18 -6.58
CA VAL A 365 10.59 37.22 -5.66
C VAL A 365 10.99 37.76 -4.29
N VAL A 366 10.01 38.25 -3.52
CA VAL A 366 10.14 38.44 -2.07
C VAL A 366 9.57 37.20 -1.37
N GLU A 367 10.45 36.44 -0.70
CA GLU A 367 10.09 35.25 0.07
C GLU A 367 9.82 35.57 1.55
N PHE A 368 8.89 34.85 2.16
CA PHE A 368 8.53 34.92 3.58
C PHE A 368 8.00 33.56 4.06
N LYS A 369 8.08 33.29 5.37
CA LYS A 369 7.75 31.95 5.91
C LYS A 369 6.37 31.91 6.57
N GLY A 370 5.47 31.09 6.05
CA GLY A 370 4.24 30.73 6.74
C GLY A 370 4.37 29.41 7.50
N GLN A 371 3.34 29.07 8.26
CA GLN A 371 3.17 27.77 8.89
C GLN A 371 1.75 27.24 8.67
N ALA A 372 1.64 25.95 8.35
CA ALA A 372 0.38 25.24 8.27
C ALA A 372 0.50 23.90 9.00
N LEU A 373 -0.44 23.63 9.93
CA LEU A 373 -0.41 22.44 10.79
C LEU A 373 0.94 22.22 11.50
N GLY A 374 1.58 23.31 11.96
CA GLY A 374 2.89 23.28 12.61
C GLY A 374 4.08 23.02 11.68
N GLN A 375 3.86 22.93 10.37
CA GLN A 375 4.91 22.70 9.37
C GLN A 375 5.21 23.99 8.58
N PRO A 376 6.48 24.24 8.20
CA PRO A 376 6.84 25.44 7.46
C PRO A 376 6.30 25.41 6.02
N VAL A 377 5.84 26.55 5.53
CA VAL A 377 5.39 26.77 4.15
C VAL A 377 6.17 27.93 3.55
N VAL A 378 6.78 27.73 2.38
CA VAL A 378 7.52 28.77 1.67
C VAL A 378 6.53 29.65 0.91
N CYS A 379 6.41 30.92 1.30
CA CYS A 379 5.55 31.88 0.64
C CYS A 379 6.41 32.86 -0.15
N ALA A 380 5.93 33.27 -1.32
CA ALA A 380 6.62 34.24 -2.15
C ALA A 380 5.62 35.14 -2.88
N ILE A 381 6.01 36.38 -3.15
CA ILE A 381 5.32 37.26 -4.10
C ILE A 381 6.32 37.67 -5.19
N SER A 382 5.90 37.51 -6.45
CA SER A 382 6.74 37.83 -7.62
C SER A 382 7.08 39.31 -7.70
N ARG A 383 8.22 39.63 -8.31
CA ARG A 383 8.60 41.02 -8.64
C ARG A 383 7.50 41.72 -9.44
N GLU A 384 6.96 41.05 -10.45
CA GLU A 384 5.91 41.57 -11.32
C GLU A 384 4.67 41.99 -10.50
N ALA A 385 4.17 41.11 -9.63
CA ALA A 385 3.04 41.41 -8.76
C ALA A 385 3.30 42.61 -7.84
N LEU A 386 4.53 42.76 -7.32
CA LEU A 386 4.95 43.91 -6.51
C LEU A 386 4.97 45.20 -7.35
N ASP A 387 5.55 45.15 -8.54
CA ASP A 387 5.71 46.31 -9.41
C ASP A 387 4.33 46.83 -9.87
N ASP A 388 3.41 45.93 -10.21
CA ASP A 388 2.08 46.24 -10.74
C ASP A 388 1.09 46.72 -9.67
N HIS A 389 1.10 46.09 -8.49
CA HIS A 389 0.03 46.29 -7.50
C HIS A 389 0.46 46.95 -6.19
N PHE A 390 1.77 47.11 -5.96
CA PHE A 390 2.30 47.61 -4.70
C PHE A 390 3.29 48.77 -4.87
N GLY A 391 3.36 49.35 -6.07
CA GLY A 391 4.10 50.58 -6.34
C GLY A 391 5.61 50.42 -6.26
N THR A 392 6.14 49.25 -6.63
CA THR A 392 7.58 48.97 -6.60
C THR A 392 8.29 49.11 -7.93
N ASN A 393 7.58 49.56 -8.97
CA ASN A 393 8.16 49.73 -10.30
C ASN A 393 9.39 50.68 -10.22
N GLY A 394 10.52 50.21 -10.76
CA GLY A 394 11.80 50.92 -10.72
C GLY A 394 12.54 50.89 -9.38
N LEU A 395 12.01 50.27 -8.33
CA LEU A 395 12.71 50.15 -7.04
C LEU A 395 13.79 49.06 -7.08
N ASP A 396 14.74 49.15 -6.16
CA ASP A 396 15.74 48.11 -5.93
C ASP A 396 15.21 47.03 -4.96
N LYS A 397 16.07 46.08 -4.58
CA LYS A 397 15.72 45.00 -3.64
C LYS A 397 15.24 45.51 -2.27
N ARG A 398 15.79 46.63 -1.78
CA ARG A 398 15.45 47.19 -0.47
C ARG A 398 14.07 47.81 -0.56
N GLY A 399 13.83 48.62 -1.60
CA GLY A 399 12.51 49.21 -1.85
C GLY A 399 11.40 48.17 -2.01
N ARG A 400 11.67 47.04 -2.69
CA ARG A 400 10.69 45.92 -2.78
C ARG A 400 10.41 45.25 -1.44
N THR A 401 11.44 45.07 -0.61
CA THR A 401 11.28 44.48 0.73
C THR A 401 10.52 45.44 1.66
N GLU A 402 10.77 46.74 1.58
CA GLU A 402 10.05 47.78 2.32
C GLU A 402 8.58 47.89 1.89
N ALA A 403 8.32 47.82 0.58
CA ALA A 403 6.97 47.79 0.05
C ALA A 403 6.19 46.55 0.48
N PHE A 404 6.85 45.38 0.52
CA PHE A 404 6.29 44.19 1.15
C PHE A 404 5.91 44.46 2.60
N LEU A 405 6.81 45.02 3.42
CA LEU A 405 6.55 45.30 4.84
C LEU A 405 5.38 46.27 5.03
N LYS A 406 5.29 47.32 4.19
CA LYS A 406 4.18 48.29 4.19
C LYS A 406 2.83 47.64 3.87
N ASN A 407 2.82 46.61 3.03
CA ASN A 407 1.61 45.93 2.55
C ASN A 407 1.43 44.52 3.13
N ARG A 408 2.18 44.20 4.19
CA ARG A 408 2.33 42.84 4.73
C ARG A 408 1.00 42.12 4.95
N THR A 409 0.08 42.77 5.68
CA THR A 409 -1.24 42.19 6.00
C THR A 409 -2.03 41.80 4.75
N LYS A 410 -1.96 42.61 3.69
CA LYS A 410 -2.65 42.35 2.42
C LYS A 410 -2.01 41.17 1.68
N ILE A 411 -0.67 41.14 1.60
CA ILE A 411 0.08 40.08 0.93
C ILE A 411 -0.05 38.73 1.67
N GLU A 412 0.00 38.73 3.00
CA GLU A 412 -0.21 37.53 3.82
C GLU A 412 -1.65 36.99 3.67
N ALA A 413 -2.65 37.87 3.59
CA ALA A 413 -4.04 37.47 3.32
C ALA A 413 -4.21 36.84 1.92
N MET A 414 -3.53 37.39 0.90
CA MET A 414 -3.48 36.81 -0.45
C MET A 414 -2.83 35.43 -0.45
N ALA A 415 -1.66 35.30 0.20
CA ALA A 415 -0.96 34.02 0.34
C ALA A 415 -1.84 32.97 1.02
N ARG A 416 -2.50 33.33 2.12
CA ARG A 416 -3.43 32.45 2.85
C ARG A 416 -4.60 32.01 1.97
N ASN A 417 -5.25 32.94 1.28
CA ASN A 417 -6.38 32.62 0.42
C ASN A 417 -5.97 31.70 -0.75
N LYS A 418 -4.85 32.01 -1.42
CA LYS A 418 -4.30 31.19 -2.51
C LYS A 418 -3.90 29.80 -2.00
N TYR A 419 -3.20 29.71 -0.87
CA TYR A 419 -2.77 28.44 -0.28
C TYR A 419 -3.95 27.50 -0.01
N LEU A 420 -5.04 28.03 0.54
CA LEU A 420 -6.20 27.23 0.93
C LEU A 420 -7.11 26.85 -0.24
N LYS A 421 -7.35 27.78 -1.18
CA LYS A 421 -8.44 27.67 -2.16
C LYS A 421 -7.99 27.44 -3.60
N SER A 422 -6.71 27.63 -3.92
CA SER A 422 -6.21 27.39 -5.28
C SER A 422 -5.70 25.96 -5.44
N PRO A 423 -5.75 25.40 -6.66
CA PRO A 423 -5.05 24.16 -6.99
C PRO A 423 -3.56 24.25 -6.64
N ILE A 424 -2.98 23.11 -6.28
CA ILE A 424 -1.58 23.05 -5.85
C ILE A 424 -0.66 23.12 -7.07
N GLU A 425 0.00 24.27 -7.23
CA GLU A 425 1.06 24.49 -8.22
C GLU A 425 2.35 23.76 -7.78
N GLU A 426 2.87 24.14 -6.61
CA GLU A 426 4.08 23.60 -5.98
C GLU A 426 3.76 23.07 -4.57
N PRO A 427 4.23 21.87 -4.20
CA PRO A 427 4.10 21.35 -2.83
C PRO A 427 4.85 22.20 -1.80
N ASP A 428 4.28 22.36 -0.60
CA ASP A 428 4.85 23.15 0.52
C ASP A 428 5.18 24.62 0.20
N ALA A 429 4.61 25.13 -0.89
CA ALA A 429 4.85 26.49 -1.35
C ALA A 429 3.59 27.20 -1.82
N VAL A 430 3.64 28.53 -1.76
CA VAL A 430 2.68 29.42 -2.40
C VAL A 430 3.42 30.60 -3.04
N LEU A 431 3.17 30.81 -4.33
CA LEU A 431 3.71 31.95 -5.08
C LEU A 431 2.55 32.83 -5.54
N ILE A 432 2.54 34.09 -5.10
CA ILE A 432 1.61 35.12 -5.57
C ILE A 432 2.18 35.77 -6.83
N LYS A 433 1.42 35.69 -7.92
CA LYS A 433 1.67 36.28 -9.23
C LYS A 433 0.66 37.40 -9.48
N THR A 434 0.91 38.24 -10.47
CA THR A 434 -0.01 39.31 -10.89
C THR A 434 -1.41 38.75 -11.18
N SER A 435 -1.52 37.56 -11.78
CA SER A 435 -2.80 36.90 -12.08
C SER A 435 -3.62 36.47 -10.86
N ASP A 436 -3.04 36.52 -9.65
CA ASP A 436 -3.72 36.13 -8.40
C ASP A 436 -4.34 37.32 -7.64
N ILE A 437 -4.09 38.56 -8.10
CA ILE A 437 -4.47 39.82 -7.46
C ILE A 437 -5.58 40.49 -8.26
#